data_AF-A0A1H9AKZ0-F1
#
_entry.id   AF-A0A1H9AKZ0-F1
#
_cell.length_a   1.000
_cell.length_b   1.000
_cell.length_c   1.000
_cell.angle_alpha   90.00
_cell.angle_beta   90.00
_cell.angle_gamma   90.00
#
_symmetry.space_group_name_H-M   'P 1'
#
loop_
_entity.id
_entity.type
_entity.pdbx_description
1 polymer ?
#
loop_
_entity_poly.entity_id
_entity_poly.type
_entity_poly.pdbx_seq_one_letter_code
_entity_poly.pdbx_strand_id
1 'polypeptide(L)'
;MTHAQQGNTSALSANLFYPESLTAVRECSGPCGQAKPATAFPTISRKAGARHGVCRACRDDRLRIARSIRPSARDDDPSVQRQKVYDVCRDVVVAHAGQPVSLTQIFIEVFDSVKFVPSESDVRASLEKLLKEESQLIKSHGDAYAWEAHGQAPSVPSAPSRVEEMLRRRLQGQTLDEIGLEFDLTRERVRQILKQHGGPSAKEVRNLRATQVRLTQVDRDAAATSEIRAALKDSKPMSAEEVAELTGLDAADVWRSWPRDLSHLRLWGTGKITSRWTDAEILAALQEASTYEFPLTTTAYRELIRVGQVVGPSVPRIGQRFGSWSAACAEAGVVSGERPNRNYESKWSDEDLLKIVLTYLLDPQSPNSAHRFDDWRRQNAPDGPSAQTLRNRFGSWTELKRRALALKG
;
A
#
# COMPACT_ATOMS: atom_id res chain seq x y z
N MET A 1 25.15 54.44 -20.22
CA MET A 1 24.71 53.50 -21.27
C MET A 1 23.65 52.59 -20.67
N THR A 2 22.38 52.92 -20.99
CA THR A 2 21.20 52.02 -21.18
C THR A 2 21.05 50.87 -20.16
N HIS A 3 20.17 50.88 -19.15
CA HIS A 3 18.76 51.29 -18.99
C HIS A 3 17.72 50.67 -19.95
N ALA A 4 16.65 50.13 -19.31
CA ALA A 4 15.29 49.93 -19.83
C ALA A 4 15.09 48.69 -20.73
N GLN A 5 13.94 48.02 -20.82
CA GLN A 5 12.61 48.08 -20.20
C GLN A 5 11.79 46.93 -20.85
N GLN A 6 10.72 46.49 -20.18
CA GLN A 6 9.42 46.08 -20.75
C GLN A 6 9.31 44.83 -21.66
N GLY A 7 8.19 44.13 -21.54
CA GLY A 7 7.69 43.29 -22.63
C GLY A 7 6.74 42.16 -22.26
N ASN A 8 5.58 42.48 -21.71
CA ASN A 8 4.41 41.61 -21.59
C ASN A 8 3.96 41.10 -22.99
N THR A 9 3.57 39.83 -23.16
CA THR A 9 2.36 39.39 -23.93
C THR A 9 2.25 37.87 -24.10
N SER A 10 1.01 37.42 -24.00
CA SER A 10 0.41 36.11 -24.27
C SER A 10 0.71 35.44 -25.62
N ALA A 11 0.82 34.10 -25.65
CA ALA A 11 0.30 33.20 -26.71
C ALA A 11 0.60 31.73 -26.34
N LEU A 12 -0.41 30.91 -26.06
CA LEU A 12 -0.97 29.88 -26.96
C LEU A 12 -0.15 28.58 -27.10
N SER A 13 -0.74 27.51 -26.57
CA SER A 13 -0.82 26.13 -27.07
C SER A 13 0.37 25.52 -27.84
N ALA A 14 0.89 24.42 -27.30
CA ALA A 14 1.37 23.31 -28.12
C ALA A 14 1.04 21.98 -27.42
N ASN A 15 -0.26 21.64 -27.38
CA ASN A 15 -0.64 20.23 -27.33
C ASN A 15 -0.11 19.61 -28.62
N LEU A 16 0.89 18.75 -28.48
CA LEU A 16 1.34 17.83 -29.51
C LEU A 16 0.15 17.01 -30.02
N PHE A 17 -0.43 17.48 -31.13
CA PHE A 17 -1.32 16.71 -31.98
C PHE A 17 -0.47 15.65 -32.69
N TYR A 18 -0.54 14.41 -32.23
CA TYR A 18 -0.29 13.29 -33.12
C TYR A 18 -1.50 13.12 -34.04
N PRO A 19 -1.32 13.08 -35.38
CA PRO A 19 -2.41 12.85 -36.31
C PRO A 19 -2.86 11.38 -36.23
N GLU A 20 -4.08 11.13 -35.76
CA GLU A 20 -4.79 9.90 -36.09
C GLU A 20 -4.87 9.80 -37.62
N SER A 21 -4.43 8.67 -38.16
CA SER A 21 -4.25 8.41 -39.59
C SER A 21 -5.31 9.04 -40.50
N LEU A 22 -4.88 9.88 -41.45
CA LEU A 22 -5.70 10.42 -42.55
C LEU A 22 -6.31 9.32 -43.46
N THR A 23 -5.96 8.06 -43.23
CA THR A 23 -6.40 6.88 -43.98
C THR A 23 -7.52 6.09 -43.28
N ALA A 24 -8.04 6.52 -42.12
CA ALA A 24 -9.14 5.83 -41.47
C ALA A 24 -10.43 5.93 -42.32
N VAL A 25 -10.80 4.84 -42.99
CA VAL A 25 -12.04 4.72 -43.77
C VAL A 25 -13.14 4.18 -42.86
N ARG A 26 -14.35 4.74 -42.99
CA ARG A 26 -15.56 4.32 -42.26
C ARG A 26 -16.68 4.08 -43.25
N GLU A 27 -17.44 3.01 -43.05
CA GLU A 27 -18.68 2.78 -43.80
C GLU A 27 -19.76 3.75 -43.33
N CYS A 28 -20.40 4.41 -44.28
CA CYS A 28 -21.52 5.30 -44.01
C CYS A 28 -22.78 4.48 -43.77
N SER A 29 -23.38 4.58 -42.57
CA SER A 29 -24.67 3.94 -42.25
C SER A 29 -25.90 4.63 -42.86
N GLY A 30 -25.68 5.62 -43.72
CA GLY A 30 -26.73 6.28 -44.52
C GLY A 30 -26.94 5.61 -45.89
N PRO A 31 -27.85 6.15 -46.72
CA PRO A 31 -28.28 5.51 -47.98
C PRO A 31 -27.16 5.19 -48.97
N CYS A 32 -26.03 5.91 -48.92
CA CYS A 32 -24.93 5.64 -49.83
C CYS A 32 -24.15 4.36 -49.51
N GLY A 33 -24.17 3.84 -48.26
CA GLY A 33 -23.43 2.64 -47.86
C GLY A 33 -21.90 2.66 -48.08
N GLN A 34 -21.35 3.75 -48.58
CA GLN A 34 -19.98 3.82 -49.07
C GLN A 34 -18.97 3.95 -47.92
N ALA A 35 -17.83 3.27 -48.09
CA ALA A 35 -16.64 3.46 -47.29
C ALA A 35 -15.99 4.83 -47.63
N LYS A 36 -15.94 5.75 -46.67
CA LYS A 36 -15.45 7.13 -46.86
C LYS A 36 -14.40 7.48 -45.81
N PRO A 37 -13.45 8.39 -46.10
CA PRO A 37 -12.50 8.85 -45.10
C PRO A 37 -13.23 9.46 -43.90
N ALA A 38 -12.68 9.31 -42.70
CA ALA A 38 -13.30 9.79 -41.46
C ALA A 38 -13.61 11.30 -41.47
N THR A 39 -12.90 12.09 -42.28
CA THR A 39 -13.14 13.52 -42.52
C THR A 39 -14.49 13.82 -43.20
N ALA A 40 -15.06 12.84 -43.92
CA ALA A 40 -16.37 12.95 -44.55
C ALA A 40 -17.54 12.85 -43.54
N PHE A 41 -17.26 12.62 -42.26
CA PHE A 41 -18.28 12.50 -41.21
C PHE A 41 -18.31 13.75 -40.33
N PRO A 42 -19.50 14.22 -39.91
CA PRO A 42 -19.63 15.30 -38.93
C PRO A 42 -18.99 14.93 -37.57
N THR A 43 -18.22 15.84 -37.00
CA THR A 43 -17.74 15.78 -35.61
C THR A 43 -18.76 16.45 -34.69
N ILE A 44 -19.14 15.78 -33.59
CA ILE A 44 -20.02 16.36 -32.58
C ILE A 44 -19.24 17.42 -31.78
N SER A 45 -19.96 18.46 -31.34
CA SER A 45 -19.43 19.54 -30.50
C SER A 45 -18.65 19.02 -29.28
N ARG A 46 -17.50 19.67 -29.04
CA ARG A 46 -16.70 19.76 -27.78
C ARG A 46 -16.47 18.50 -26.92
N LYS A 47 -16.60 17.28 -27.46
CA LYS A 47 -15.99 16.07 -26.88
C LYS A 47 -15.21 15.33 -27.96
N ALA A 48 -13.91 15.15 -27.74
CA ALA A 48 -13.07 14.33 -28.62
C ALA A 48 -13.63 12.89 -28.64
N GLY A 49 -14.01 12.40 -29.84
CA GLY A 49 -14.38 11.00 -30.06
C GLY A 49 -15.84 10.73 -30.44
N ALA A 50 -16.77 11.67 -30.26
CA ALA A 50 -18.17 11.47 -30.66
C ALA A 50 -18.36 11.79 -32.16
N ARG A 51 -18.46 10.76 -33.02
CA ARG A 51 -18.56 10.90 -34.49
C ARG A 51 -19.89 10.32 -35.02
N HIS A 52 -20.56 11.05 -35.90
CA HIS A 52 -21.80 10.57 -36.55
C HIS A 52 -21.54 9.28 -37.38
N GLY A 53 -22.55 8.41 -37.48
CA GLY A 53 -22.54 7.20 -38.33
C GLY A 53 -22.84 7.47 -39.81
N VAL A 54 -23.39 8.64 -40.14
CA VAL A 54 -23.78 9.03 -41.51
C VAL A 54 -22.82 10.11 -42.05
N CYS A 55 -22.39 9.98 -43.30
CA CYS A 55 -21.50 10.95 -43.94
C CYS A 55 -22.21 12.30 -44.20
N ARG A 56 -21.44 13.39 -44.33
CA ARG A 56 -21.96 14.76 -44.57
C ARG A 56 -22.87 14.82 -45.79
N ALA A 57 -22.51 14.15 -46.89
CA ALA A 57 -23.32 14.12 -48.10
C ALA A 57 -24.72 13.51 -47.85
N CYS A 58 -24.80 12.33 -47.23
CA CYS A 58 -26.08 11.70 -46.91
C CYS A 58 -26.89 12.51 -45.90
N ARG A 59 -26.23 13.19 -44.96
CA ARG A 59 -26.88 14.10 -44.01
C ARG A 59 -27.48 15.30 -44.75
N ASP A 60 -26.69 15.95 -45.60
CA ASP A 60 -27.10 17.17 -46.29
C ASP A 60 -28.19 16.88 -47.35
N ASP A 61 -28.15 15.70 -47.98
CA ASP A 61 -29.19 15.24 -48.92
C ASP A 61 -30.50 14.92 -48.19
N ARG A 62 -30.44 14.28 -47.02
CA ARG A 62 -31.60 14.12 -46.13
C ARG A 62 -32.18 15.46 -45.69
N LEU A 63 -31.32 16.44 -45.37
CA LEU A 63 -31.77 17.79 -45.01
C LEU A 63 -32.43 18.52 -46.19
N ARG A 64 -31.98 18.28 -47.43
CA ARG A 64 -32.68 18.79 -48.62
C ARG A 64 -34.03 18.15 -48.82
N ILE A 65 -34.13 16.82 -48.69
CA ILE A 65 -35.39 16.09 -48.81
C ILE A 65 -36.38 16.57 -47.75
N ALA A 66 -35.93 16.71 -46.50
CA ALA A 66 -36.74 17.25 -45.40
C ALA A 66 -37.22 18.69 -45.66
N ARG A 67 -36.40 19.54 -46.30
CA ARG A 67 -36.80 20.89 -46.71
C ARG A 67 -37.75 20.93 -47.92
N SER A 68 -37.76 19.87 -48.74
CA SER A 68 -38.61 19.77 -49.94
C SER A 68 -40.03 19.27 -49.65
N ILE A 69 -40.22 18.58 -48.53
CA ILE A 69 -41.53 18.15 -48.04
C ILE A 69 -42.12 19.34 -47.29
N ARG A 70 -42.96 20.17 -47.94
CA ARG A 70 -43.70 21.23 -47.25
C ARG A 70 -44.84 20.61 -46.44
N PRO A 71 -44.86 20.73 -45.10
CA PRO A 71 -46.06 20.47 -44.32
C PRO A 71 -47.10 21.57 -44.57
N SER A 72 -48.35 21.31 -44.22
CA SER A 72 -49.39 22.33 -44.26
C SER A 72 -49.04 23.47 -43.29
N ALA A 73 -49.42 24.71 -43.62
CA ALA A 73 -49.09 25.92 -42.83
C ALA A 73 -49.58 25.90 -41.37
N ARG A 74 -50.38 24.91 -40.95
CA ARG A 74 -50.81 24.68 -39.56
C ARG A 74 -49.82 23.85 -38.73
N ASP A 75 -48.90 23.12 -39.36
CA ASP A 75 -47.97 22.19 -38.68
C ASP A 75 -46.62 22.84 -38.28
N ASP A 76 -46.38 24.09 -38.68
CA ASP A 76 -45.15 24.85 -38.40
C ASP A 76 -45.20 25.70 -37.12
N ASP A 77 -46.33 25.71 -36.38
CA ASP A 77 -46.42 26.40 -35.09
C ASP A 77 -45.57 25.65 -34.03
N PRO A 78 -44.54 26.29 -33.43
CA PRO A 78 -43.71 25.67 -32.39
C PRO A 78 -44.49 25.20 -31.16
N SER A 79 -45.67 25.76 -30.89
CA SER A 79 -46.58 25.29 -29.84
C SER A 79 -47.21 23.95 -30.19
N VAL A 80 -47.70 23.82 -31.43
CA VAL A 80 -48.33 22.59 -31.96
C VAL A 80 -47.30 21.47 -32.08
N GLN A 81 -46.07 21.77 -32.50
CA GLN A 81 -44.98 20.80 -32.55
C GLN A 81 -44.61 20.29 -31.16
N ARG A 82 -44.48 21.18 -30.17
CA ARG A 82 -44.20 20.78 -28.77
C ARG A 82 -45.30 19.92 -28.19
N GLN A 83 -46.57 20.22 -28.47
CA GLN A 83 -47.69 19.39 -28.03
C GLN A 83 -47.63 18.00 -28.68
N LYS A 84 -47.36 17.91 -29.99
CA LYS A 84 -47.16 16.62 -30.66
C LYS A 84 -46.00 15.81 -30.09
N VAL A 85 -44.87 16.46 -29.76
CA VAL A 85 -43.75 15.79 -29.07
C VAL A 85 -44.20 15.24 -27.72
N TYR A 86 -44.97 16.01 -26.96
CA TYR A 86 -45.51 15.56 -25.67
C TYR A 86 -46.43 14.34 -25.82
N ASP A 87 -47.37 14.37 -26.75
CA ASP A 87 -48.32 13.27 -26.98
C ASP A 87 -47.57 11.99 -27.38
N VAL A 88 -46.60 12.10 -28.31
CA VAL A 88 -45.79 10.97 -28.74
C VAL A 88 -44.86 10.46 -27.63
N CYS A 89 -44.30 11.34 -26.79
CA CYS A 89 -43.51 10.90 -25.63
C CYS A 89 -44.34 10.03 -24.69
N ARG A 90 -45.61 10.40 -24.47
CA ARG A 90 -46.56 9.64 -23.65
C ARG A 90 -46.84 8.28 -24.28
N ASP A 91 -47.16 8.23 -25.57
CA ASP A 91 -47.45 6.99 -26.29
C ASP A 91 -46.26 6.02 -26.25
N VAL A 92 -45.03 6.53 -26.43
CA VAL A 92 -43.80 5.73 -26.33
C VAL A 92 -43.63 5.14 -24.94
N VAL A 93 -43.69 5.94 -23.87
CA VAL A 93 -43.50 5.40 -22.51
C VAL A 93 -44.60 4.42 -22.10
N VAL A 94 -45.83 4.63 -22.58
CA VAL A 94 -46.97 3.71 -22.38
C VAL A 94 -46.79 2.41 -23.18
N ALA A 95 -46.31 2.48 -24.42
CA ALA A 95 -46.05 1.29 -25.25
C ALA A 95 -44.98 0.37 -24.62
N HIS A 96 -44.06 0.95 -23.84
CA HIS A 96 -43.04 0.23 -23.07
C HIS A 96 -43.44 0.00 -21.60
N ALA A 97 -44.73 -0.08 -21.29
CA ALA A 97 -45.21 -0.32 -19.94
C ALA A 97 -44.52 -1.56 -19.29
N GLY A 98 -44.07 -1.39 -18.05
CA GLY A 98 -43.33 -2.40 -17.30
C GLY A 98 -41.83 -2.51 -17.64
N GLN A 99 -41.31 -1.77 -18.62
CA GLN A 99 -39.89 -1.75 -18.97
C GLN A 99 -39.29 -0.33 -18.85
N PRO A 100 -38.11 -0.17 -18.22
CA PRO A 100 -37.43 1.13 -18.19
C PRO A 100 -36.81 1.46 -19.54
N VAL A 101 -37.23 2.57 -20.14
CA VAL A 101 -36.74 3.08 -21.43
C VAL A 101 -35.82 4.27 -21.21
N SER A 102 -34.66 4.28 -21.85
CA SER A 102 -33.71 5.40 -21.76
C SER A 102 -34.19 6.64 -22.53
N LEU A 103 -33.78 7.84 -22.11
CA LEU A 103 -34.03 9.09 -22.84
C LEU A 103 -33.58 9.01 -24.30
N THR A 104 -32.45 8.35 -24.59
CA THR A 104 -31.96 8.17 -25.96
C THR A 104 -32.90 7.31 -26.79
N GLN A 105 -33.44 6.24 -26.23
CA GLN A 105 -34.40 5.37 -26.92
C GLN A 105 -35.73 6.10 -27.15
N ILE A 106 -36.24 6.82 -26.15
CA ILE A 106 -37.44 7.66 -26.29
C ILE A 106 -37.24 8.71 -27.39
N PHE A 107 -36.07 9.36 -27.43
CA PHE A 107 -35.77 10.33 -28.47
C PHE A 107 -35.80 9.72 -29.89
N ILE A 108 -35.22 8.53 -30.07
CA ILE A 108 -35.24 7.82 -31.37
C ILE A 108 -36.67 7.51 -31.79
N GLU A 109 -37.48 6.95 -30.90
CA GLU A 109 -38.86 6.56 -31.22
C GLU A 109 -39.77 7.77 -31.45
N VAL A 110 -39.58 8.86 -30.69
CA VAL A 110 -40.28 10.12 -30.94
C VAL A 110 -39.88 10.69 -32.30
N PHE A 111 -38.58 10.69 -32.62
CA PHE A 111 -38.05 11.14 -33.91
C PHE A 111 -38.65 10.36 -35.08
N ASP A 112 -38.77 9.03 -34.96
CA ASP A 112 -39.35 8.18 -36.00
C ASP A 112 -40.86 8.35 -36.17
N SER A 113 -41.54 8.85 -35.12
CA SER A 113 -43.00 9.00 -35.08
C SER A 113 -43.50 10.38 -35.54
N VAL A 114 -42.65 11.41 -35.57
CA VAL A 114 -43.04 12.77 -35.98
C VAL A 114 -42.51 13.16 -37.37
N LYS A 115 -43.25 14.00 -38.09
CA LYS A 115 -42.88 14.48 -39.45
C LYS A 115 -41.89 15.65 -39.46
N PHE A 116 -41.31 16.01 -38.32
CA PHE A 116 -40.33 17.09 -38.15
C PHE A 116 -39.20 16.62 -37.23
N VAL A 117 -38.14 17.40 -37.08
CA VAL A 117 -37.03 17.03 -36.19
C VAL A 117 -37.31 17.58 -34.78
N PRO A 118 -37.66 16.74 -33.79
CA PRO A 118 -37.81 17.19 -32.42
C PRO A 118 -36.45 17.54 -31.82
N SER A 119 -36.37 18.57 -30.97
CA SER A 119 -35.15 18.81 -30.20
C SER A 119 -35.11 17.90 -28.97
N GLU A 120 -33.91 17.46 -28.59
CA GLU A 120 -33.72 16.64 -27.38
C GLU A 120 -34.17 17.39 -26.10
N SER A 121 -34.10 18.72 -26.13
CA SER A 121 -34.61 19.58 -25.06
C SER A 121 -36.13 19.54 -24.95
N ASP A 122 -36.86 19.48 -26.07
CA ASP A 122 -38.32 19.40 -26.08
C ASP A 122 -38.80 18.03 -25.58
N VAL A 123 -38.13 16.94 -26.00
CA VAL A 123 -38.42 15.58 -25.49
C VAL A 123 -38.21 15.52 -23.98
N ARG A 124 -37.10 16.08 -23.48
CA ARG A 124 -36.83 16.14 -22.03
C ARG A 124 -37.88 16.96 -21.29
N ALA A 125 -38.22 18.14 -21.79
CA ALA A 125 -39.25 19.01 -21.19
C ALA A 125 -40.63 18.33 -21.17
N SER A 126 -40.97 17.60 -22.23
CA SER A 126 -42.20 16.80 -22.30
C SER A 126 -42.22 15.68 -21.25
N LEU A 127 -41.13 14.94 -21.07
CA LEU A 127 -41.02 13.90 -20.06
C LEU A 127 -41.05 14.47 -18.63
N GLU A 128 -40.44 15.63 -18.39
CA GLU A 128 -40.53 16.34 -17.09
C GLU A 128 -41.95 16.83 -16.80
N LYS A 129 -42.70 17.24 -17.83
CA LYS A 129 -44.11 17.59 -17.71
C LYS A 129 -44.97 16.35 -17.41
N LEU A 130 -44.76 15.25 -18.15
CA LEU A 130 -45.45 13.97 -17.92
C LEU A 130 -45.21 13.43 -16.50
N LEU A 131 -43.99 13.52 -15.96
CA LEU A 131 -43.68 13.11 -14.59
C LEU A 131 -44.50 13.89 -13.52
N LYS A 132 -44.94 15.11 -13.84
CA LYS A 132 -45.77 15.93 -12.92
C LYS A 132 -47.26 15.63 -13.07
N GLU A 133 -47.70 15.25 -14.26
CA GLU A 133 -49.12 15.10 -14.62
C GLU A 133 -49.60 13.65 -14.52
N GLU A 134 -48.72 12.67 -14.74
CA GLU A 134 -49.04 11.24 -14.82
C GLU A 134 -48.30 10.48 -13.71
N SER A 135 -49.03 10.13 -12.63
CA SER A 135 -48.45 9.41 -11.49
C SER A 135 -47.93 8.00 -11.81
N GLN A 136 -48.29 7.46 -12.98
CA GLN A 136 -47.84 6.16 -13.49
C GLN A 136 -46.45 6.22 -14.11
N LEU A 137 -45.98 7.40 -14.52
CA LEU A 137 -44.64 7.56 -15.06
C LEU A 137 -43.66 7.78 -13.91
N ILE A 138 -42.68 6.90 -13.77
CA ILE A 138 -41.61 7.04 -12.79
C ILE A 138 -40.26 7.22 -13.48
N LYS A 139 -39.41 8.03 -12.87
CA LYS A 139 -38.00 8.13 -13.27
C LYS A 139 -37.20 7.04 -12.55
N SER A 140 -36.68 6.08 -13.31
CA SER A 140 -35.78 5.04 -12.81
C SER A 140 -34.34 5.55 -12.70
N HIS A 141 -33.41 4.72 -12.25
CA HIS A 141 -32.00 5.11 -12.04
C HIS A 141 -31.38 5.71 -13.31
N GLY A 142 -30.84 6.92 -13.20
CA GLY A 142 -30.18 7.64 -14.31
C GLY A 142 -31.16 8.42 -15.20
N ASP A 143 -31.07 8.22 -16.52
CA ASP A 143 -31.89 8.87 -17.55
C ASP A 143 -32.97 7.92 -18.12
N ALA A 144 -33.44 6.96 -17.30
CA ALA A 144 -34.46 5.99 -17.70
C ALA A 144 -35.84 6.34 -17.12
N TYR A 145 -36.89 6.12 -17.90
CA TYR A 145 -38.29 6.37 -17.57
C TYR A 145 -39.06 5.06 -17.70
N ALA A 146 -39.96 4.77 -16.77
CA ALA A 146 -40.77 3.57 -16.79
C ALA A 146 -42.23 3.93 -16.53
N TRP A 147 -43.14 3.32 -17.30
CA TRP A 147 -44.58 3.40 -17.06
C TRP A 147 -45.03 2.21 -16.21
N GLU A 148 -45.63 2.49 -15.06
CA GLU A 148 -46.12 1.47 -14.12
C GLU A 148 -47.32 0.72 -14.72
N ALA A 149 -47.14 -0.56 -15.04
CA ALA A 149 -48.22 -1.44 -15.43
C ALA A 149 -48.88 -2.02 -14.17
N HIS A 150 -50.11 -1.62 -13.86
CA HIS A 150 -51.01 -2.24 -12.89
C HIS A 150 -50.35 -2.92 -11.67
N GLY A 151 -49.83 -2.12 -10.73
CA GLY A 151 -49.53 -2.57 -9.36
C GLY A 151 -48.29 -3.45 -9.18
N GLN A 152 -47.43 -3.58 -10.19
CA GLN A 152 -46.14 -4.25 -10.05
C GLN A 152 -45.00 -3.25 -10.28
N ALA A 153 -44.28 -2.94 -9.18
CA ALA A 153 -43.07 -2.13 -9.23
C ALA A 153 -42.09 -2.73 -10.26
N PRO A 154 -41.48 -1.92 -11.14
CA PRO A 154 -40.59 -2.43 -12.16
C PRO A 154 -39.40 -3.13 -11.51
N SER A 155 -39.39 -4.46 -11.61
CA SER A 155 -38.26 -5.27 -11.17
C SER A 155 -37.04 -4.88 -12.01
N VAL A 156 -36.00 -4.39 -11.36
CA VAL A 156 -34.68 -4.21 -11.99
C VAL A 156 -34.35 -5.53 -12.70
N PRO A 157 -34.03 -5.53 -14.01
CA PRO A 157 -33.67 -6.76 -14.69
C PRO A 157 -32.54 -7.42 -13.90
N SER A 158 -32.76 -8.65 -13.43
CA SER A 158 -31.74 -9.40 -12.71
C SER A 158 -30.48 -9.37 -13.56
N ALA A 159 -29.36 -8.97 -12.95
CA ALA A 159 -28.11 -8.89 -13.68
C ALA A 159 -27.85 -10.28 -14.31
N PRO A 160 -27.55 -10.36 -15.61
CA PRO A 160 -27.17 -11.63 -16.22
C PRO A 160 -26.05 -12.25 -15.37
N SER A 161 -26.05 -13.56 -15.13
CA SER A 161 -25.07 -14.24 -14.24
C SER A 161 -23.61 -13.85 -14.53
N ARG A 162 -23.30 -13.58 -15.80
CA ARG A 162 -22.01 -13.04 -16.26
C ARG A 162 -21.65 -11.68 -15.65
N VAL A 163 -22.61 -10.76 -15.52
CA VAL A 163 -22.41 -9.43 -14.93
C VAL A 163 -22.28 -9.52 -13.40
N GLU A 164 -23.05 -10.39 -12.75
CA GLU A 164 -22.90 -10.68 -11.32
C GLU A 164 -21.49 -11.22 -11.00
N GLU A 165 -20.97 -12.10 -11.86
CA GLU A 165 -19.60 -12.60 -11.75
C GLU A 165 -18.56 -11.48 -11.87
N MET A 166 -18.71 -10.58 -12.86
CA MET A 166 -17.84 -9.41 -13.02
C MET A 166 -17.88 -8.50 -11.78
N LEU A 167 -19.07 -8.27 -11.20
CA LEU A 167 -19.25 -7.49 -9.98
C LEU A 167 -18.55 -8.16 -8.79
N ARG A 168 -18.72 -9.47 -8.61
CA ARG A 168 -18.07 -10.23 -7.53
C ARG A 168 -16.55 -10.16 -7.61
N ARG A 169 -16.00 -10.36 -8.80
CA ARG A 169 -14.55 -10.28 -9.05
C ARG A 169 -14.00 -8.89 -8.79
N ARG A 170 -14.76 -7.86 -9.18
CA ARG A 170 -14.41 -6.47 -8.88
C ARG A 170 -14.40 -6.20 -7.37
N LEU A 171 -15.36 -6.75 -6.61
CA LEU A 171 -15.43 -6.67 -5.15
C LEU A 171 -14.28 -7.43 -4.46
N GLN A 172 -13.84 -8.55 -5.01
CA GLN A 172 -12.63 -9.26 -4.59
C GLN A 172 -11.34 -8.49 -4.90
N GLY A 173 -11.47 -7.38 -5.62
CA GLY A 173 -10.40 -6.44 -5.87
C GLY A 173 -9.84 -6.51 -7.28
N GLN A 174 -10.25 -7.40 -8.18
CA GLN A 174 -9.64 -7.50 -9.52
C GLN A 174 -9.73 -6.18 -10.31
N THR A 175 -8.73 -5.89 -11.15
CA THR A 175 -8.72 -4.70 -12.03
C THR A 175 -9.71 -4.86 -13.18
N LEU A 176 -10.11 -3.73 -13.79
CA LEU A 176 -10.94 -3.75 -15.00
C LEU A 176 -10.26 -4.48 -16.17
N ASP A 177 -8.92 -4.44 -16.20
CA ASP A 177 -8.10 -5.12 -17.20
C ASP A 177 -8.07 -6.64 -16.96
N GLU A 178 -7.85 -7.08 -15.72
CA GLU A 178 -7.91 -8.49 -15.32
C GLU A 178 -9.28 -9.11 -15.66
N ILE A 179 -10.38 -8.42 -15.30
CA ILE A 179 -11.74 -8.85 -15.63
C ILE A 179 -11.96 -8.84 -17.15
N GLY A 180 -11.46 -7.83 -17.87
CA GLY A 180 -11.58 -7.76 -19.32
C GLY A 180 -10.95 -8.96 -20.02
N LEU A 181 -9.75 -9.33 -19.58
CA LEU A 181 -8.97 -10.43 -20.15
C LEU A 181 -9.66 -11.79 -19.96
N GLU A 182 -10.32 -12.00 -18.83
CA GLU A 182 -11.01 -13.25 -18.53
C GLU A 182 -12.37 -13.40 -19.22
N PHE A 183 -13.07 -12.28 -19.44
CA PHE A 183 -14.38 -12.28 -20.10
C PHE A 183 -14.33 -11.96 -21.59
N ASP A 184 -13.13 -11.84 -22.16
CA ASP A 184 -12.88 -11.40 -23.53
C ASP A 184 -13.59 -10.08 -23.87
N LEU A 185 -13.41 -9.11 -22.98
CA LEU A 185 -13.98 -7.77 -23.09
C LEU A 185 -12.88 -6.72 -22.96
N THR A 186 -13.05 -5.60 -23.64
CA THR A 186 -12.17 -4.45 -23.42
C THR A 186 -12.39 -3.88 -22.01
N ARG A 187 -11.33 -3.34 -21.42
CA ARG A 187 -11.36 -2.61 -20.14
C ARG A 187 -12.50 -1.59 -20.05
N GLU A 188 -12.69 -0.82 -21.13
CA GLU A 188 -13.73 0.21 -21.20
C GLU A 188 -15.13 -0.40 -21.24
N ARG A 189 -15.30 -1.56 -21.90
CA ARG A 189 -16.57 -2.28 -21.90
C ARG A 189 -16.92 -2.81 -20.51
N VAL A 190 -15.94 -3.38 -19.79
CA VAL A 190 -16.12 -3.81 -18.39
C VAL A 190 -16.49 -2.62 -17.50
N ARG A 191 -15.82 -1.47 -17.66
CA ARG A 191 -16.14 -0.25 -16.91
C ARG A 191 -17.58 0.20 -17.12
N GLN A 192 -18.06 0.17 -18.37
CA GLN A 192 -19.43 0.56 -18.71
C GLN A 192 -20.46 -0.39 -18.09
N ILE A 193 -20.23 -1.70 -18.21
CA ILE A 193 -21.10 -2.74 -17.61
C ILE A 193 -21.16 -2.57 -16.09
N LEU A 194 -20.01 -2.49 -15.41
CA LEU A 194 -19.98 -2.33 -13.96
C LEU A 194 -20.64 -1.01 -13.54
N LYS A 195 -20.42 0.09 -14.27
CA LYS A 195 -21.08 1.37 -13.97
C LYS A 195 -22.60 1.29 -14.11
N GLN A 196 -23.10 0.59 -15.13
CA GLN A 196 -24.53 0.40 -15.38
C GLN A 196 -25.21 -0.42 -14.27
N HIS A 197 -24.49 -1.36 -13.66
CA HIS A 197 -25.01 -2.27 -12.64
C HIS A 197 -24.51 -1.96 -11.21
N GLY A 198 -24.01 -0.75 -10.94
CA GLY A 198 -23.68 -0.31 -9.57
C GLY A 198 -22.39 -0.89 -8.99
N GLY A 199 -21.43 -1.31 -9.82
CA GLY A 199 -20.15 -1.86 -9.39
C GLY A 199 -19.22 -0.85 -8.72
N PRO A 200 -18.30 -1.32 -7.85
CA PRO A 200 -17.47 -0.46 -7.02
C PRO A 200 -16.47 0.35 -7.85
N SER A 201 -16.30 1.60 -7.45
CA SER A 201 -15.38 2.57 -8.03
C SER A 201 -13.91 2.14 -7.88
N ALA A 202 -13.03 2.78 -8.65
CA ALA A 202 -11.59 2.56 -8.53
C ALA A 202 -11.01 2.96 -7.15
N LYS A 203 -11.67 3.85 -6.41
CA LYS A 203 -11.26 4.21 -5.05
C LYS A 203 -11.65 3.11 -4.06
N GLU A 204 -12.88 2.61 -4.14
CA GLU A 204 -13.37 1.52 -3.29
C GLU A 204 -12.57 0.25 -3.49
N VAL A 205 -12.26 -0.13 -4.74
CA VAL A 205 -11.42 -1.31 -5.02
C VAL A 205 -10.00 -1.16 -4.49
N ARG A 206 -9.40 0.04 -4.56
CA ARG A 206 -8.09 0.28 -3.94
C ARG A 206 -8.14 0.11 -2.42
N ASN A 207 -9.19 0.62 -1.78
CA ASN A 207 -9.38 0.44 -0.34
C ASN A 207 -9.59 -1.03 0.03
N LEU A 208 -10.41 -1.77 -0.73
CA LEU A 208 -10.63 -3.20 -0.53
C LEU A 208 -9.32 -3.99 -0.66
N ARG A 209 -8.50 -3.71 -1.68
CA ARG A 209 -7.17 -4.32 -1.82
C ARG A 209 -6.26 -3.99 -0.64
N ALA A 210 -6.21 -2.74 -0.21
CA ALA A 210 -5.38 -2.34 0.93
C ALA A 210 -5.82 -3.04 2.23
N THR A 211 -7.14 -3.19 2.43
CA THR A 211 -7.69 -3.95 3.55
C THR A 211 -7.36 -5.44 3.45
N GLN A 212 -7.52 -6.05 2.26
CA GLN A 212 -7.20 -7.46 2.04
C GLN A 212 -5.71 -7.75 2.30
N VAL A 213 -4.82 -6.91 1.75
CA VAL A 213 -3.37 -7.02 2.00
C VAL A 213 -3.08 -6.93 3.50
N ARG A 214 -3.73 -5.99 4.21
CA ARG A 214 -3.56 -5.86 5.66
C ARG A 214 -4.05 -7.09 6.43
N LEU A 215 -5.22 -7.64 6.08
CA LEU A 215 -5.75 -8.85 6.70
C LEU A 215 -4.82 -10.04 6.46
N THR A 216 -4.39 -10.26 5.21
CA THR A 216 -3.43 -11.33 4.90
C THR A 216 -2.09 -11.15 5.60
N GLN A 217 -1.66 -9.90 5.84
CA GLN A 217 -0.45 -9.63 6.62
C GLN A 217 -0.67 -9.97 8.09
N VAL A 218 -1.81 -9.62 8.68
CA VAL A 218 -2.16 -9.99 10.06
C VAL A 218 -2.18 -11.51 10.22
N ASP A 219 -2.77 -12.23 9.27
CA ASP A 219 -2.82 -13.70 9.30
C ASP A 219 -1.40 -14.31 9.19
N ARG A 220 -0.55 -13.76 8.33
CA ARG A 220 0.87 -14.18 8.23
C ARG A 220 1.64 -13.88 9.50
N ASP A 221 1.49 -12.67 10.06
CA ASP A 221 2.17 -12.26 11.28
C ASP A 221 1.73 -13.15 12.46
N ALA A 222 0.44 -13.50 12.53
CA ALA A 222 -0.09 -14.42 13.53
C ALA A 222 0.46 -15.85 13.37
N ALA A 223 0.51 -16.36 12.14
CA ALA A 223 1.12 -17.67 11.84
C ALA A 223 2.61 -17.68 12.21
N ALA A 224 3.37 -16.67 11.79
CA ALA A 224 4.78 -16.51 12.15
C ALA A 224 4.98 -16.44 13.67
N THR A 225 4.12 -15.69 14.38
CA THR A 225 4.15 -15.61 15.85
C THR A 225 3.97 -17.00 16.50
N SER A 226 3.07 -17.83 15.96
CA SER A 226 2.82 -19.18 16.45
C SER A 226 4.04 -20.09 16.24
N GLU A 227 4.65 -20.06 15.06
CA GLU A 227 5.86 -20.82 14.74
C GLU A 227 7.06 -20.39 15.61
N ILE A 228 7.26 -19.08 15.78
CA ILE A 228 8.31 -18.53 16.66
C ILE A 228 8.10 -19.00 18.10
N ARG A 229 6.84 -18.99 18.60
CA ARG A 229 6.55 -19.50 19.94
C ARG A 229 6.86 -20.99 20.07
N ALA A 230 6.56 -21.79 19.05
CA ALA A 230 6.89 -23.22 19.04
C ALA A 230 8.41 -23.45 19.07
N ALA A 231 9.18 -22.67 18.30
CA ALA A 231 10.65 -22.73 18.31
C ALA A 231 11.25 -22.33 19.68
N LEU A 232 10.61 -21.41 20.40
CA LEU A 232 11.06 -20.92 21.71
C LEU A 232 10.51 -21.73 22.90
N LYS A 233 9.80 -22.85 22.66
CA LYS A 233 9.07 -23.62 23.68
C LYS A 233 9.93 -24.05 24.88
N ASP A 234 11.21 -24.36 24.65
CA ASP A 234 12.15 -24.78 25.70
C ASP A 234 12.78 -23.60 26.46
N SER A 235 12.24 -22.38 26.29
CA SER A 235 12.80 -21.15 26.88
C SER A 235 14.26 -20.90 26.53
N LYS A 236 14.75 -21.49 25.43
CA LYS A 236 16.11 -21.25 24.95
C LYS A 236 16.19 -19.85 24.37
N PRO A 237 17.13 -18.99 24.81
CA PRO A 237 17.33 -17.70 24.18
C PRO A 237 17.95 -17.89 22.79
N MET A 238 17.37 -17.24 21.79
CA MET A 238 17.75 -17.35 20.38
C MET A 238 17.78 -15.99 19.71
N SER A 239 18.64 -15.84 18.71
CA SER A 239 18.63 -14.73 17.78
C SER A 239 17.54 -14.92 16.72
N ALA A 240 17.19 -13.83 16.01
CA ALA A 240 16.22 -13.92 14.94
C ALA A 240 16.73 -14.79 13.78
N GLU A 241 18.04 -14.79 13.55
CA GLU A 241 18.71 -15.60 12.53
C GLU A 241 18.61 -17.09 12.85
N GLU A 242 18.87 -17.49 14.10
CA GLU A 242 18.73 -18.89 14.53
C GLU A 242 17.25 -19.36 14.45
N VAL A 243 16.29 -18.50 14.79
CA VAL A 243 14.86 -18.83 14.67
C VAL A 243 14.44 -18.92 13.19
N ALA A 244 14.94 -18.03 12.33
CA ALA A 244 14.71 -18.08 10.89
C ALA A 244 15.23 -19.40 10.28
N GLU A 245 16.43 -19.83 10.67
CA GLU A 245 17.01 -21.11 10.23
C GLU A 245 16.19 -22.32 10.69
N LEU A 246 15.68 -22.31 11.93
CA LEU A 246 14.85 -23.40 12.45
C LEU A 246 13.45 -23.47 11.84
N THR A 247 12.83 -22.32 11.58
CA THR A 247 11.42 -22.23 11.14
C THR A 247 11.28 -22.11 9.62
N GLY A 248 12.36 -21.79 8.91
CA GLY A 248 12.35 -21.46 7.49
C GLY A 248 11.72 -20.09 7.17
N LEU A 249 11.38 -19.29 8.18
CA LEU A 249 10.84 -17.94 8.01
C LEU A 249 11.94 -16.96 7.60
N ASP A 250 11.56 -15.87 6.94
CA ASP A 250 12.48 -14.76 6.69
C ASP A 250 12.86 -14.06 8.02
N ALA A 251 14.12 -13.67 8.17
CA ALA A 251 14.60 -13.05 9.40
C ALA A 251 13.88 -11.72 9.72
N ALA A 252 13.47 -10.94 8.71
CA ALA A 252 12.72 -9.72 8.93
C ALA A 252 11.29 -10.01 9.43
N ASP A 253 10.68 -11.08 8.95
CA ASP A 253 9.37 -11.54 9.42
C ASP A 253 9.45 -12.08 10.85
N VAL A 254 10.53 -12.79 11.20
CA VAL A 254 10.81 -13.20 12.58
C VAL A 254 10.95 -11.99 13.50
N TRP A 255 11.68 -10.96 13.08
CA TRP A 255 11.82 -9.72 13.85
C TRP A 255 10.50 -8.99 14.07
N ARG A 256 9.68 -8.91 13.02
CA ARG A 256 8.37 -8.23 13.04
C ARG A 256 7.37 -8.96 13.94
N SER A 257 7.39 -10.29 13.89
CA SER A 257 6.40 -11.17 14.53
C SER A 257 6.88 -11.76 15.85
N TRP A 258 8.00 -11.26 16.41
CA TRP A 258 8.52 -11.75 17.69
C TRP A 258 7.51 -11.55 18.83
N PRO A 259 7.09 -12.61 19.56
CA PRO A 259 6.11 -12.50 20.64
C PRO A 259 6.57 -11.55 21.75
N ARG A 260 5.74 -10.56 22.11
CA ARG A 260 6.11 -9.52 23.10
C ARG A 260 6.43 -10.10 24.49
N ASP A 261 5.69 -11.11 24.91
CA ASP A 261 5.88 -11.83 26.18
C ASP A 261 7.20 -12.63 26.21
N LEU A 262 7.69 -13.06 25.04
CA LEU A 262 8.96 -13.77 24.90
C LEU A 262 10.12 -12.85 24.47
N SER A 263 9.97 -11.53 24.63
CA SER A 263 11.02 -10.57 24.28
C SER A 263 12.32 -10.77 25.07
N HIS A 264 12.25 -11.37 26.26
CA HIS A 264 13.41 -11.67 27.10
C HIS A 264 14.34 -12.73 26.49
N LEU A 265 13.77 -13.70 25.76
CA LEU A 265 14.49 -14.75 25.05
C LEU A 265 15.20 -14.24 23.80
N ARG A 266 14.85 -13.04 23.31
CA ARG A 266 15.47 -12.48 22.11
C ARG A 266 16.91 -12.09 22.37
N LEU A 267 17.80 -12.71 21.61
CA LEU A 267 19.19 -12.32 21.50
C LEU A 267 19.35 -11.34 20.34
N TRP A 268 20.23 -10.36 20.54
CA TRP A 268 20.75 -9.62 19.40
C TRP A 268 21.70 -10.56 18.67
N GLY A 269 21.51 -10.67 17.35
CA GLY A 269 22.43 -11.45 16.50
C GLY A 269 23.87 -11.05 16.81
N THR A 270 24.75 -12.02 16.86
CA THR A 270 26.20 -11.78 16.92
C THR A 270 26.63 -11.29 15.55
N GLY A 271 26.12 -10.13 15.09
CA GLY A 271 26.63 -9.47 13.90
C GLY A 271 28.13 -9.44 14.08
N LYS A 272 28.88 -10.09 13.18
CA LYS A 272 30.29 -10.46 13.37
C LYS A 272 31.04 -9.30 14.02
N ILE A 273 31.17 -9.33 15.35
CA ILE A 273 32.04 -8.40 16.05
C ILE A 273 33.41 -9.02 15.80
N THR A 274 33.97 -8.74 14.62
CA THR A 274 35.40 -8.92 14.41
C THR A 274 36.05 -8.06 15.46
N SER A 275 36.53 -8.69 16.54
CA SER A 275 37.34 -7.99 17.53
C SER A 275 38.45 -7.31 16.73
N ARG A 276 38.55 -5.98 16.85
CA ARG A 276 39.64 -5.21 16.22
C ARG A 276 41.02 -5.80 16.55
N TRP A 277 41.10 -6.52 17.66
CA TRP A 277 42.34 -7.06 18.21
C TRP A 277 42.29 -8.59 18.20
N THR A 278 43.29 -9.21 17.60
CA THR A 278 43.69 -10.62 17.74
C THR A 278 44.49 -10.83 19.03
N ASP A 279 44.64 -12.08 19.52
CA ASP A 279 45.30 -12.32 20.81
C ASP A 279 46.74 -11.85 20.74
N ALA A 280 47.40 -12.18 19.62
CA ALA A 280 48.74 -11.73 19.28
C ALA A 280 48.88 -10.19 19.30
N GLU A 281 47.93 -9.43 18.74
CA GLU A 281 47.99 -7.96 18.77
C GLU A 281 47.84 -7.40 20.19
N ILE A 282 47.06 -8.05 21.05
CA ILE A 282 46.94 -7.63 22.46
C ILE A 282 48.25 -7.90 23.20
N LEU A 283 48.84 -9.08 23.03
CA LEU A 283 50.11 -9.43 23.66
C LEU A 283 51.24 -8.51 23.17
N ALA A 284 51.28 -8.19 21.87
CA ALA A 284 52.23 -7.24 21.31
C ALA A 284 52.08 -5.83 21.91
N ALA A 285 50.84 -5.34 22.10
CA ALA A 285 50.60 -4.05 22.75
C ALA A 285 51.06 -4.03 24.23
N LEU A 286 50.94 -5.15 24.94
CA LEU A 286 51.45 -5.28 26.31
C LEU A 286 52.99 -5.29 26.34
N GLN A 287 53.61 -5.99 25.38
CA GLN A 287 55.07 -6.00 25.21
C GLN A 287 55.60 -4.60 24.87
N GLU A 288 54.99 -3.90 23.92
CA GLU A 288 55.32 -2.52 23.58
C GLU A 288 55.20 -1.60 24.80
N ALA A 289 54.08 -1.66 25.53
CA ALA A 289 53.88 -0.85 26.72
C ALA A 289 54.94 -1.10 27.80
N SER A 290 55.42 -2.34 27.94
CA SER A 290 56.48 -2.68 28.91
C SER A 290 57.84 -2.07 28.58
N THR A 291 58.04 -1.59 27.34
CA THR A 291 59.25 -0.84 26.97
C THR A 291 59.26 0.58 27.54
N TYR A 292 58.09 1.13 27.85
CA TYR A 292 57.95 2.48 28.41
C TYR A 292 57.82 2.47 29.94
N GLU A 293 57.20 1.43 30.51
CA GLU A 293 56.82 1.39 31.92
C GLU A 293 57.09 0.02 32.54
N PHE A 294 57.80 -0.01 33.67
CA PHE A 294 58.12 -1.24 34.41
C PHE A 294 58.04 -1.03 35.93
N PRO A 295 57.31 -1.89 36.67
CA PRO A 295 56.46 -2.97 36.19
C PRO A 295 55.15 -2.43 35.59
N LEU A 296 54.59 -3.14 34.60
CA LEU A 296 53.47 -2.61 33.82
C LEU A 296 52.16 -2.67 34.64
N THR A 297 51.70 -1.51 35.11
CA THR A 297 50.43 -1.36 35.83
C THR A 297 49.26 -1.07 34.89
N THR A 298 48.04 -1.38 35.34
CA THR A 298 46.83 -1.03 34.58
C THR A 298 46.66 0.48 34.37
N THR A 299 47.15 1.30 35.30
CA THR A 299 47.09 2.77 35.21
C THR A 299 48.10 3.29 34.19
N ALA A 300 49.34 2.82 34.27
CA ALA A 300 50.40 3.19 33.33
C ALA A 300 50.01 2.81 31.89
N TYR A 301 49.51 1.60 31.67
CA TYR A 301 49.05 1.17 30.35
C TYR A 301 47.88 2.01 29.80
N ARG A 302 46.90 2.39 30.64
CA ARG A 302 45.82 3.30 30.20
C ARG A 302 46.36 4.67 29.81
N GLU A 303 47.35 5.17 30.54
CA GLU A 303 47.98 6.45 30.23
C GLU A 303 48.70 6.38 28.89
N LEU A 304 49.51 5.33 28.64
CA LEU A 304 50.19 5.11 27.37
C LEU A 304 49.24 5.05 26.18
N ILE A 305 48.07 4.41 26.33
CA ILE A 305 47.00 4.45 25.32
C ILE A 305 46.44 5.87 25.16
N ARG A 306 46.15 6.55 26.27
CA ARG A 306 45.54 7.88 26.26
C ARG A 306 46.41 8.92 25.56
N VAL A 307 47.73 8.88 25.77
CA VAL A 307 48.69 9.77 25.12
C VAL A 307 49.12 9.29 23.73
N GLY A 308 48.61 8.15 23.28
CA GLY A 308 48.89 7.59 21.96
C GLY A 308 50.27 6.96 21.80
N GLN A 309 50.98 6.71 22.90
CA GLN A 309 52.30 6.05 22.89
C GLN A 309 52.22 4.55 22.64
N VAL A 310 51.07 3.94 22.93
CA VAL A 310 50.78 2.53 22.64
C VAL A 310 49.41 2.43 21.98
N VAL A 311 49.32 1.62 20.93
CA VAL A 311 48.06 1.36 20.23
C VAL A 311 47.54 -0.01 20.64
N GLY A 312 46.61 -0.04 21.61
CA GLY A 312 46.13 -1.28 22.19
C GLY A 312 44.66 -1.25 22.66
N PRO A 313 44.10 -2.42 23.02
CA PRO A 313 42.76 -2.52 23.59
C PRO A 313 42.69 -1.92 25.01
N SER A 314 41.48 -1.62 25.48
CA SER A 314 41.26 -1.18 26.85
C SER A 314 41.54 -2.29 27.88
N VAL A 315 41.95 -1.92 29.10
CA VAL A 315 42.20 -2.87 30.21
C VAL A 315 41.02 -3.84 30.46
N PRO A 316 39.75 -3.41 30.46
CA PRO A 316 38.63 -4.34 30.60
C PRO A 316 38.56 -5.38 29.47
N ARG A 317 38.87 -4.99 28.23
CA ARG A 317 38.89 -5.91 27.09
C ARG A 317 39.98 -6.98 27.23
N ILE A 318 41.15 -6.58 27.74
CA ILE A 318 42.25 -7.50 28.05
C ILE A 318 41.82 -8.50 29.12
N GLY A 319 41.21 -8.02 30.21
CA GLY A 319 40.68 -8.87 31.27
C GLY A 319 39.59 -9.84 30.79
N GLN A 320 38.67 -9.39 29.93
CA GLN A 320 37.63 -10.25 29.34
C GLN A 320 38.21 -11.37 28.48
N ARG A 321 39.37 -11.15 27.86
CA ARG A 321 39.97 -12.09 26.91
C ARG A 321 40.91 -13.10 27.57
N PHE A 322 41.73 -12.63 28.50
CA PHE A 322 42.77 -13.41 29.18
C PHE A 322 42.42 -13.71 30.65
N GLY A 323 41.19 -13.41 31.09
CA GLY A 323 40.70 -13.61 32.46
C GLY A 323 41.17 -12.57 33.48
N SER A 324 42.43 -12.12 33.41
CA SER A 324 42.94 -11.04 34.27
C SER A 324 44.12 -10.28 33.67
N TRP A 325 44.41 -9.08 34.19
CA TRP A 325 45.56 -8.27 33.77
C TRP A 325 46.90 -9.01 33.94
N SER A 326 47.11 -9.64 35.10
CA SER A 326 48.36 -10.36 35.35
C SER A 326 48.47 -11.63 34.52
N ALA A 327 47.36 -12.31 34.22
CA ALA A 327 47.35 -13.45 33.30
C ALA A 327 47.77 -13.01 31.89
N ALA A 328 47.20 -11.91 31.39
CA ALA A 328 47.60 -11.33 30.11
C ALA A 328 49.08 -10.91 30.09
N CYS A 329 49.57 -10.29 31.16
CA CYS A 329 50.97 -9.91 31.28
C CYS A 329 51.90 -11.13 31.29
N ALA A 330 51.55 -12.16 32.05
CA ALA A 330 52.30 -13.41 32.09
C ALA A 330 52.36 -14.08 30.72
N GLU A 331 51.25 -14.12 29.99
CA GLU A 331 51.18 -14.66 28.63
C GLU A 331 51.96 -13.81 27.61
N ALA A 332 52.02 -12.49 27.81
CA ALA A 332 52.84 -11.58 27.02
C ALA A 332 54.34 -11.62 27.38
N GLY A 333 54.72 -12.34 28.45
CA GLY A 333 56.09 -12.37 28.95
C GLY A 333 56.53 -11.07 29.64
N VAL A 334 55.59 -10.25 30.12
CA VAL A 334 55.87 -8.96 30.78
C VAL A 334 55.56 -9.02 32.28
N VAL A 335 56.32 -8.26 33.08
CA VAL A 335 56.10 -8.18 34.53
C VAL A 335 54.94 -7.23 34.81
N SER A 336 53.85 -7.76 35.36
CA SER A 336 52.74 -6.93 35.85
C SER A 336 53.09 -6.25 37.17
N GLY A 337 52.66 -5.00 37.35
CA GLY A 337 52.77 -4.32 38.63
C GLY A 337 52.07 -5.07 39.77
N GLU A 338 52.58 -4.91 40.99
CA GLU A 338 52.03 -5.57 42.18
C GLU A 338 50.55 -5.22 42.34
N ARG A 339 49.74 -6.26 42.58
CA ARG A 339 48.36 -6.05 43.01
C ARG A 339 48.42 -5.54 44.45
N PRO A 340 47.78 -4.42 44.80
CA PRO A 340 47.49 -4.13 46.20
C PRO A 340 46.76 -5.36 46.75
N ASN A 341 47.31 -5.96 47.80
CA ASN A 341 46.76 -7.16 48.42
C ASN A 341 45.38 -6.82 49.00
N ARG A 342 44.36 -6.91 48.15
CA ARG A 342 42.96 -6.79 48.54
C ARG A 342 42.47 -8.21 48.69
N ASN A 343 42.33 -8.64 49.94
CA ASN A 343 41.46 -9.74 50.33
C ASN A 343 40.00 -9.33 50.06
N TYR A 344 39.68 -9.07 48.80
CA TYR A 344 38.34 -8.75 48.35
C TYR A 344 37.67 -10.08 48.02
N GLU A 345 36.97 -10.64 49.00
CA GLU A 345 35.99 -11.67 48.73
C GLU A 345 34.82 -11.01 47.98
N SER A 346 34.53 -11.52 46.77
CA SER A 346 33.40 -11.04 46.00
C SER A 346 32.13 -11.27 46.81
N LYS A 347 31.39 -10.19 47.11
CA LYS A 347 30.09 -10.25 47.83
C LYS A 347 29.06 -11.17 47.16
N TRP A 348 29.27 -11.51 45.89
CA TRP A 348 28.39 -12.39 45.11
C TRP A 348 29.17 -13.52 44.45
N SER A 349 28.60 -14.73 44.52
CA SER A 349 29.02 -15.83 43.65
C SER A 349 28.58 -15.60 42.20
N ASP A 350 29.13 -16.36 41.26
CA ASP A 350 28.68 -16.29 39.86
C ASP A 350 27.19 -16.61 39.73
N GLU A 351 26.73 -17.58 40.52
CA GLU A 351 25.33 -18.00 40.55
C GLU A 351 24.40 -16.89 41.09
N ASP A 352 24.80 -16.18 42.14
CA ASP A 352 24.03 -15.05 42.68
C ASP A 352 23.88 -13.94 41.63
N LEU A 353 24.96 -13.64 40.91
CA LEU A 353 24.95 -12.64 39.84
C LEU A 353 24.02 -13.05 38.70
N LEU A 354 24.05 -14.32 38.30
CA LEU A 354 23.18 -14.85 37.25
C LEU A 354 21.71 -14.92 37.70
N LYS A 355 21.43 -15.22 38.97
CA LYS A 355 20.07 -15.17 39.55
C LYS A 355 19.49 -13.76 39.52
N ILE A 356 20.26 -12.74 39.88
CA ILE A 356 19.81 -11.34 39.80
C ILE A 356 19.45 -10.97 38.35
N VAL A 357 20.27 -11.41 37.38
CA VAL A 357 20.00 -11.19 35.95
C VAL A 357 18.78 -11.98 35.49
N LEU A 358 18.60 -13.21 35.95
CA LEU A 358 17.42 -14.02 35.62
C LEU A 358 16.13 -13.34 36.12
N THR A 359 16.12 -12.84 37.36
CA THR A 359 14.98 -12.08 37.91
C THR A 359 14.66 -10.86 37.05
N TYR A 360 15.68 -10.12 36.61
CA TYR A 360 15.51 -9.00 35.69
C TYR A 360 14.91 -9.42 34.34
N LEU A 361 15.39 -10.53 33.76
CA LEU A 361 14.93 -11.01 32.45
C LEU A 361 13.49 -11.54 32.48
N LEU A 362 13.04 -12.04 33.63
CA LEU A 362 11.68 -12.55 33.81
C LEU A 362 10.69 -11.46 34.25
N ASP A 363 11.16 -10.23 34.51
CA ASP A 363 10.28 -9.12 34.90
C ASP A 363 9.45 -8.63 33.69
N PRO A 364 8.12 -8.81 33.70
CA PRO A 364 7.25 -8.41 32.60
C PRO A 364 7.15 -6.89 32.42
N GLN A 365 7.53 -6.09 33.43
CA GLN A 365 7.47 -4.63 33.40
C GLN A 365 8.77 -4.00 32.88
N SER A 366 9.83 -4.77 32.68
CA SER A 366 11.16 -4.25 32.37
C SER A 366 11.64 -4.60 30.96
N PRO A 367 12.10 -3.61 30.15
CA PRO A 367 12.66 -3.90 28.84
C PRO A 367 14.03 -4.58 28.95
N ASN A 368 14.12 -5.86 28.56
CA ASN A 368 15.24 -6.81 28.66
C ASN A 368 16.60 -6.41 28.02
N SER A 369 17.18 -5.28 28.41
CA SER A 369 18.38 -4.67 27.83
C SER A 369 19.42 -4.29 28.91
N ALA A 370 20.70 -4.31 28.54
CA ALA A 370 21.79 -4.03 29.48
C ALA A 370 21.70 -2.62 30.11
N HIS A 371 21.19 -1.63 29.38
CA HIS A 371 21.02 -0.27 29.90
C HIS A 371 19.91 -0.22 30.97
N ARG A 372 18.78 -0.86 30.69
CA ARG A 372 17.62 -0.86 31.58
C ARG A 372 17.83 -1.74 32.81
N PHE A 373 18.78 -2.67 32.77
CA PHE A 373 19.21 -3.41 33.94
C PHE A 373 19.67 -2.49 35.06
N ASP A 374 20.51 -1.48 34.79
CA ASP A 374 20.99 -0.59 35.85
C ASP A 374 19.86 0.24 36.48
N ASP A 375 18.86 0.63 35.69
CA ASP A 375 17.66 1.33 36.18
C ASP A 375 16.79 0.39 37.04
N TRP A 376 16.51 -0.81 36.55
CA TRP A 376 15.76 -1.83 37.27
C TRP A 376 16.44 -2.21 38.58
N ARG A 377 17.76 -2.38 38.56
CA ARG A 377 18.60 -2.72 39.71
C ARG A 377 18.44 -1.69 40.82
N ARG A 378 18.42 -0.38 40.51
CA ARG A 378 18.25 0.67 41.54
C ARG A 378 16.98 0.49 42.37
N GLN A 379 15.93 -0.10 41.79
CA GLN A 379 14.63 -0.27 42.44
C GLN A 379 14.47 -1.67 43.05
N ASN A 380 14.98 -2.72 42.40
CA ASN A 380 14.70 -4.11 42.76
C ASN A 380 15.87 -4.84 43.42
N ALA A 381 17.10 -4.37 43.21
CA ALA A 381 18.32 -4.97 43.76
C ALA A 381 19.37 -3.88 44.00
N PRO A 382 19.13 -2.91 44.91
CA PRO A 382 20.01 -1.75 45.11
C PRO A 382 21.44 -2.15 45.50
N ASP A 383 21.57 -3.26 46.23
CA ASP A 383 22.84 -3.88 46.57
C ASP A 383 23.50 -4.64 45.41
N GLY A 384 22.80 -4.90 44.31
CA GLY A 384 23.26 -5.74 43.20
C GLY A 384 24.41 -5.13 42.37
N PRO A 385 25.09 -5.96 41.56
CA PRO A 385 26.18 -5.52 40.68
C PRO A 385 25.66 -4.55 39.60
N SER A 386 26.51 -3.64 39.11
CA SER A 386 26.16 -2.88 37.91
C SER A 386 26.22 -3.75 36.64
N ALA A 387 25.55 -3.33 35.56
CA ALA A 387 25.67 -3.98 34.25
C ALA A 387 27.12 -4.04 33.77
N GLN A 388 27.94 -3.04 34.13
CA GLN A 388 29.37 -3.04 33.81
C GLN A 388 30.13 -4.11 34.58
N THR A 389 29.83 -4.31 35.87
CA THR A 389 30.43 -5.39 36.68
C THR A 389 30.10 -6.76 36.08
N LEU A 390 28.85 -6.97 35.67
CA LEU A 390 28.42 -8.21 35.02
C LEU A 390 29.15 -8.45 33.70
N ARG A 391 29.29 -7.42 32.84
CA ARG A 391 30.03 -7.54 31.57
C ARG A 391 31.53 -7.76 31.77
N ASN A 392 32.12 -7.18 32.81
CA ASN A 392 33.53 -7.43 33.11
C ASN A 392 33.77 -8.90 33.51
N ARG A 393 32.79 -9.53 34.18
CA ARG A 393 32.90 -10.90 34.70
C ARG A 393 32.47 -11.99 33.72
N PHE A 394 31.40 -11.74 32.94
CA PHE A 394 30.80 -12.73 32.03
C PHE A 394 30.91 -12.38 30.54
N GLY A 395 31.57 -11.26 30.21
CA GLY A 395 31.78 -10.81 28.84
C GLY A 395 30.59 -10.01 28.28
N SER A 396 29.91 -10.55 27.27
CA SER A 396 28.85 -9.82 26.57
C SER A 396 27.49 -9.95 27.27
N TRP A 397 26.58 -9.01 27.01
CA TRP A 397 25.21 -9.10 27.51
C TRP A 397 24.45 -10.32 26.94
N THR A 398 24.73 -10.68 25.69
CA THR A 398 24.18 -11.88 25.04
C THR A 398 24.61 -13.15 25.77
N GLU A 399 25.90 -13.25 26.11
CA GLU A 399 26.44 -14.38 26.86
C GLU A 399 25.86 -14.46 28.26
N LEU A 400 25.74 -13.30 28.93
CA LEU A 400 25.11 -13.21 30.24
C LEU A 400 23.65 -13.69 30.21
N LYS A 401 22.87 -13.29 29.19
CA LYS A 401 21.49 -13.78 29.00
C LYS A 401 21.44 -15.30 28.82
N ARG A 402 22.32 -15.85 27.99
CA ARG A 402 22.39 -17.31 27.76
C ARG A 402 22.64 -18.06 29.05
N ARG A 403 23.64 -17.63 29.83
CA ARG A 403 23.99 -18.25 31.12
C ARG A 403 22.88 -18.10 32.16
N ALA A 404 22.27 -16.93 32.25
CA ALA A 404 21.20 -16.68 33.22
C ALA A 404 19.94 -17.51 32.91
N LEU A 405 19.53 -17.58 31.64
CA LEU A 405 18.35 -18.36 31.23
C LEU A 405 18.61 -19.88 31.27
N ALA A 406 19.87 -20.32 31.13
CA ALA A 406 20.23 -21.71 31.34
C ALA A 406 20.02 -22.19 32.78
N LEU A 407 19.95 -21.31 33.78
CA LEU A 407 19.58 -21.68 35.16
C LEU A 407 18.10 -22.10 35.32
N LYS A 408 17.26 -21.85 34.31
CA LYS A 408 15.83 -22.21 34.33
C LYS A 408 15.58 -23.66 33.91
N GLY A 409 16.50 -24.25 33.16
CA GLY A 409 16.50 -25.67 32.78
C GLY A 409 17.34 -26.48 33.75
#